data_AF-A0A4R1R0T5-F1
#
_entry.id   AF-A0A4R1R0T5-F1
#
_cell.length_a   1.000
_cell.length_b   1.000
_cell.length_c   1.000
_cell.angle_alpha   90.00
_cell.angle_beta   90.00
_cell.angle_gamma   90.00
#
_symmetry.space_group_name_H-M   'P 1'
#
loop_
_entity.id
_entity.type
_entity.pdbx_description
1 polymer ?
#
loop_
_entity_poly.entity_id
_entity_poly.type
_entity_poly.pdbx_seq_one_letter_code
_entity_poly.pdbx_strand_id
1 'polypeptide(L)'
;MENSKLKQQLDSKIKASTEPVEERKLLHTQETIIPPVHSDYVAFSNHALEILRENLKNQPLSFPLFDLVKSPSGGAVVFSVPGLAGEEAEKELTGIILGYLTPRAYWDTPDPVEGTPPVCSSPDSMVSYEGKPCSQCPFNDFGSKNGESGAKACKESVIVFLLRPKNILPLLVRIPVSSKMIFLKYTTRLLSNMTSINSIVTKISLEKATSKDGKPYAKYQFESVRTLNLEEAVHAKEFGKQFMEIFNTVEIDIEPMIQEAG
;
A
#
# COMPACT_ATOMS: atom_id res chain seq x y z
N MET A 1 -49.87 5.93 -12.52
CA MET A 1 -49.03 5.92 -13.74
C MET A 1 -47.52 5.95 -13.45
N GLU A 2 -47.10 6.15 -12.19
CA GLU A 2 -45.69 6.24 -11.77
C GLU A 2 -45.07 4.89 -11.37
N ASN A 3 -45.89 3.96 -10.87
CA ASN A 3 -45.44 2.62 -10.43
C ASN A 3 -45.10 1.64 -11.57
N SER A 4 -45.53 1.89 -12.81
CA SER A 4 -45.19 1.00 -13.95
C SER A 4 -43.81 1.30 -14.52
N LYS A 5 -43.36 2.56 -14.46
CA LYS A 5 -42.00 2.96 -14.88
C LYS A 5 -40.93 2.42 -13.94
N LEU A 6 -41.19 2.44 -12.63
CA LEU A 6 -40.29 1.85 -11.62
C LEU A 6 -40.15 0.32 -11.78
N LYS A 7 -41.25 -0.40 -12.06
CA LYS A 7 -41.18 -1.84 -12.34
C LYS A 7 -40.42 -2.15 -13.63
N GLN A 8 -40.66 -1.39 -14.71
CA GLN A 8 -39.93 -1.58 -15.98
C GLN A 8 -38.42 -1.28 -15.85
N GLN A 9 -38.03 -0.33 -14.99
CA GLN A 9 -36.61 -0.05 -14.70
C GLN A 9 -35.96 -1.10 -13.78
N LEU A 10 -36.74 -1.71 -12.89
CA LEU A 10 -36.25 -2.81 -12.05
C LEU A 10 -36.09 -4.10 -12.86
N ASP A 11 -37.07 -4.40 -13.72
CA ASP A 11 -37.06 -5.58 -14.59
C ASP A 11 -35.96 -5.50 -15.68
N SER A 12 -35.63 -4.29 -16.17
CA SER A 12 -34.51 -4.09 -17.09
C SER A 12 -33.15 -4.20 -16.41
N LYS A 13 -33.01 -3.76 -15.15
CA LYS A 13 -31.79 -3.99 -14.35
C LYS A 13 -31.59 -5.45 -13.96
N ILE A 14 -32.68 -6.18 -13.67
CA ILE A 14 -32.63 -7.62 -13.38
C ILE A 14 -32.24 -8.40 -14.64
N LYS A 15 -32.78 -8.06 -15.82
CA LYS A 15 -32.38 -8.69 -17.09
C LYS A 15 -30.97 -8.33 -17.55
N ALA A 16 -30.46 -7.14 -17.24
CA ALA A 16 -29.07 -6.75 -17.51
C ALA A 16 -28.06 -7.40 -16.53
N SER A 17 -28.53 -7.97 -15.41
CA SER A 17 -27.70 -8.69 -14.43
C SER A 17 -27.76 -10.21 -14.60
N THR A 18 -28.50 -10.70 -15.59
CA THR A 18 -28.62 -12.13 -15.94
C THR A 18 -28.09 -12.38 -17.35
N GLU A 19 -26.85 -11.99 -17.60
CA GLU A 19 -26.01 -12.72 -18.56
C GLU A 19 -25.36 -13.89 -17.81
N PRO A 20 -25.27 -15.08 -18.41
CA PRO A 20 -24.91 -16.29 -17.68
C PRO A 20 -23.49 -16.19 -17.12
N VAL A 21 -23.39 -16.36 -15.80
CA VAL A 21 -22.17 -16.44 -14.99
C VAL A 21 -21.18 -17.51 -15.50
N GLU A 22 -21.62 -18.42 -16.37
CA GLU A 22 -20.80 -19.45 -17.00
C GLU A 22 -19.76 -18.92 -18.00
N GLU A 23 -20.05 -17.86 -18.78
CA GLU A 23 -19.06 -17.35 -19.76
C GLU A 23 -17.91 -16.56 -19.10
N ARG A 24 -18.13 -15.96 -17.92
CA ARG A 24 -17.05 -15.31 -17.15
C ARG A 24 -16.09 -16.30 -16.48
N LYS A 25 -16.50 -17.57 -16.29
CA LYS A 25 -15.62 -18.60 -15.71
C LYS A 25 -14.57 -19.14 -16.69
N LEU A 26 -14.75 -18.96 -18.01
CA LEU A 26 -13.89 -19.56 -19.02
C LEU A 26 -12.71 -18.68 -19.48
N LEU A 27 -12.60 -17.44 -19.00
CA LEU A 27 -11.57 -16.49 -19.42
C LEU A 27 -10.48 -16.22 -18.38
N HIS A 28 -10.47 -16.91 -17.22
CA HIS A 28 -9.62 -16.51 -16.09
C HIS A 28 -8.83 -17.59 -15.35
N THR A 29 -8.45 -18.70 -16.00
CA THR A 29 -7.46 -19.62 -15.44
C THR A 29 -6.67 -20.33 -16.54
N GLN A 30 -5.74 -19.61 -17.16
CA GLN A 30 -4.43 -20.23 -17.39
C GLN A 30 -3.61 -19.91 -16.15
N GLU A 31 -3.90 -20.60 -15.04
CA GLU A 31 -3.01 -20.61 -13.89
C GLU A 31 -1.68 -21.15 -14.40
N THR A 32 -0.67 -20.30 -14.42
CA THR A 32 0.68 -20.74 -14.69
C THR A 32 1.05 -21.58 -13.47
N ILE A 33 1.03 -22.90 -13.61
CA ILE A 33 1.35 -23.82 -12.52
C ILE A 33 2.86 -23.70 -12.29
N ILE A 34 3.26 -22.78 -11.41
CA ILE A 34 4.64 -22.67 -10.96
C ILE A 34 4.84 -23.76 -9.89
N PRO A 35 5.85 -24.64 -10.01
CA PRO A 35 6.08 -25.69 -9.03
C PRO A 35 6.35 -25.09 -7.64
N PRO A 36 5.90 -25.73 -6.55
CA PRO A 36 6.10 -25.20 -5.20
C PRO A 36 7.60 -25.12 -4.86
N VAL A 37 8.02 -23.98 -4.35
CA VAL A 37 9.41 -23.73 -3.94
C VAL A 37 9.57 -23.89 -2.43
N HIS A 38 10.67 -24.50 -1.99
CA HIS A 38 11.05 -24.48 -0.59
C HIS A 38 11.60 -23.09 -0.24
N SER A 39 10.72 -22.21 0.25
CA SER A 39 11.06 -20.86 0.69
C SER A 39 10.42 -20.56 2.04
N ASP A 40 11.02 -19.66 2.83
CA ASP A 40 10.44 -19.16 4.07
C ASP A 40 9.19 -18.29 3.83
N TYR A 41 8.95 -17.90 2.57
CA TYR A 41 7.76 -17.16 2.13
C TYR A 41 6.61 -18.13 1.81
N VAL A 42 5.76 -18.37 2.81
CA VAL A 42 4.56 -19.21 2.68
C VAL A 42 3.58 -18.73 1.61
N ALA A 43 3.63 -17.45 1.24
CA ALA A 43 2.89 -16.86 0.14
C ALA A 43 3.22 -17.48 -1.24
N PHE A 44 4.36 -18.14 -1.39
CA PHE A 44 4.75 -18.80 -2.64
C PHE A 44 4.14 -20.19 -2.80
N SER A 45 3.40 -20.66 -1.79
CA SER A 45 2.62 -21.89 -1.90
C SER A 45 1.48 -21.73 -2.91
N ASN A 46 1.18 -22.80 -3.64
CA ASN A 46 0.20 -22.78 -4.73
C ASN A 46 -1.23 -22.46 -4.29
N HIS A 47 -1.52 -22.54 -2.98
CA HIS A 47 -2.84 -22.30 -2.40
C HIS A 47 -2.96 -20.98 -1.64
N ALA A 48 -1.90 -20.15 -1.58
CA ALA A 48 -1.91 -18.96 -0.73
C ALA A 48 -3.08 -18.00 -1.07
N LEU A 49 -3.28 -17.70 -2.36
CA LEU A 49 -4.36 -16.82 -2.81
C LEU A 49 -5.74 -17.47 -2.75
N GLU A 50 -5.82 -18.80 -2.89
CA GLU A 50 -7.05 -19.56 -2.68
C GLU A 50 -7.50 -19.45 -1.23
N ILE A 51 -6.59 -19.70 -0.27
CA ILE A 51 -6.84 -19.53 1.16
C ILE A 51 -7.30 -18.10 1.48
N LEU A 52 -6.66 -17.08 0.88
CA LEU A 52 -7.10 -15.69 1.06
C LEU A 52 -8.56 -15.51 0.62
N ARG A 53 -8.91 -15.97 -0.57
CA ARG A 53 -10.27 -15.83 -1.12
C ARG A 53 -11.32 -16.58 -0.29
N GLU A 54 -11.02 -17.81 0.12
CA GLU A 54 -11.93 -18.63 0.93
C GLU A 54 -12.24 -17.98 2.30
N ASN A 55 -11.23 -17.36 2.92
CA ASN A 55 -11.38 -16.76 4.25
C ASN A 55 -11.99 -15.36 4.22
N LEU A 56 -11.89 -14.65 3.10
CA LEU A 56 -12.46 -13.31 2.96
C LEU A 56 -13.93 -13.30 2.51
N LYS A 57 -14.50 -14.45 2.12
CA LYS A 57 -15.90 -14.57 1.66
C LYS A 57 -16.24 -13.51 0.60
N ASN A 58 -17.07 -12.52 0.96
CA ASN A 58 -17.49 -11.41 0.09
C ASN A 58 -16.82 -10.09 0.45
N GLN A 59 -15.81 -10.10 1.32
CA GLN A 59 -15.07 -8.90 1.71
C GLN A 59 -13.94 -8.66 0.72
N PRO A 60 -13.88 -7.46 0.11
CA PRO A 60 -12.75 -7.11 -0.72
C PRO A 60 -11.47 -6.99 0.13
N LEU A 61 -10.31 -7.32 -0.45
CA LEU A 61 -9.01 -6.98 0.13
C LEU A 61 -8.79 -5.46 0.03
N SER A 62 -9.35 -4.72 0.97
CA SER A 62 -9.20 -3.27 1.07
C SER A 62 -8.08 -2.91 2.04
N PHE A 63 -7.51 -1.72 1.86
CA PHE A 63 -6.44 -1.18 2.71
C PHE A 63 -6.66 -1.31 4.23
N PRO A 64 -7.84 -1.01 4.81
CA PRO A 64 -8.06 -1.11 6.25
C PRO A 64 -7.99 -2.54 6.83
N LEU A 65 -7.97 -3.58 5.98
CA LEU A 65 -7.79 -4.96 6.45
C LEU A 65 -6.32 -5.35 6.64
N PHE A 66 -5.38 -4.49 6.23
CA PHE A 66 -3.95 -4.76 6.36
C PHE A 66 -3.35 -4.07 7.58
N ASP A 67 -2.41 -4.77 8.22
CA ASP A 67 -1.59 -4.16 9.26
C ASP A 67 -0.71 -3.05 8.67
N LEU A 68 -0.74 -1.89 9.32
CA LEU A 68 0.00 -0.70 8.92
C LEU A 68 1.02 -0.32 9.97
N VAL A 69 2.31 -0.37 9.60
CA VAL A 69 3.39 0.22 10.38
C VAL A 69 3.62 1.66 9.96
N LYS A 70 3.58 2.55 10.95
CA LYS A 70 3.86 3.98 10.79
C LYS A 70 5.24 4.34 11.36
N SER A 71 5.69 5.57 11.07
CA SER A 71 6.85 6.13 11.74
C SER A 71 6.55 6.28 13.22
N PRO A 72 7.43 5.84 14.13
CA PRO A 72 7.22 6.05 15.54
C PRO A 72 7.38 7.53 15.92
N SER A 73 6.66 7.94 16.96
CA SER A 73 6.69 9.29 17.50
C SER A 73 7.94 9.56 18.34
N GLY A 74 8.29 10.83 18.54
CA GLY A 74 9.35 11.25 19.48
C GLY A 74 10.77 10.85 19.10
N GLY A 75 11.01 10.39 17.86
CA GLY A 75 12.33 9.93 17.42
C GLY A 75 12.76 8.58 18.00
N ALA A 76 11.81 7.76 18.43
CA ALA A 76 12.07 6.34 18.66
C ALA A 76 12.52 5.66 17.35
N VAL A 77 13.27 4.57 17.48
CA VAL A 77 13.88 3.85 16.35
C VAL A 77 13.48 2.37 16.35
N VAL A 78 12.27 2.11 16.82
CA VAL A 78 11.67 0.78 16.90
C VAL A 78 10.27 0.87 16.29
N PHE A 79 9.92 -0.09 15.46
CA PHE A 79 8.61 -0.24 14.86
C PHE A 79 7.65 -0.91 15.86
N SER A 80 6.41 -0.44 15.90
CA SER A 80 5.30 -1.20 16.48
C SER A 80 4.64 -1.98 15.36
N VAL A 81 4.75 -3.31 15.38
CA VAL A 81 4.21 -4.20 14.35
C VAL A 81 2.95 -4.87 14.89
N PRO A 82 1.77 -4.62 14.30
CA PRO A 82 0.57 -5.32 14.71
C PRO A 82 0.66 -6.82 14.45
N GLY A 83 0.04 -7.62 15.33
CA GLY A 83 -0.03 -9.07 15.22
C GLY A 83 -1.18 -9.64 16.04
N LEU A 84 -1.38 -10.96 15.95
CA LEU A 84 -2.50 -11.66 16.59
C LEU A 84 -2.50 -11.56 18.12
N ALA A 85 -1.32 -11.42 18.73
CA ALA A 85 -1.13 -11.32 20.18
C ALA A 85 -1.05 -9.85 20.68
N GLY A 86 -1.23 -8.87 19.78
CA GLY A 86 -1.02 -7.45 20.05
C GLY A 86 0.14 -6.88 19.24
N GLU A 87 0.65 -5.72 19.66
CA GLU A 87 1.77 -5.06 18.99
C GLU A 87 3.12 -5.61 19.47
N GLU A 88 4.01 -5.89 18.52
CA GLU A 88 5.37 -6.35 18.74
C GLU A 88 6.39 -5.27 18.36
N ALA A 89 7.38 -5.08 19.23
CA ALA A 89 8.43 -4.09 19.02
C ALA A 89 9.56 -4.67 18.16
N GLU A 90 9.73 -4.15 16.93
CA GLU A 90 10.77 -4.62 16.00
C GLU A 90 11.79 -3.52 15.67
N LYS A 91 13.08 -3.83 15.75
CA LYS A 91 14.15 -2.86 15.39
C LYS A 91 14.30 -2.69 13.87
N GLU A 92 13.88 -3.70 13.12
CA GLU A 92 14.00 -3.76 11.67
C GLU A 92 12.86 -4.59 11.10
N LEU A 93 12.42 -4.25 9.90
CA LEU A 93 11.45 -5.03 9.13
C LEU A 93 12.16 -5.64 7.94
N THR A 94 12.00 -6.94 7.72
CA THR A 94 12.65 -7.66 6.61
C THR A 94 11.62 -8.38 5.77
N GLY A 95 11.67 -8.19 4.45
CA GLY A 95 10.72 -8.79 3.53
C GLY A 95 10.97 -8.43 2.06
N ILE A 96 10.15 -8.97 1.18
CA ILE A 96 10.16 -8.64 -0.25
C ILE A 96 9.17 -7.51 -0.48
N ILE A 97 9.59 -6.48 -1.21
CA ILE A 97 8.69 -5.39 -1.59
C ILE A 97 7.93 -5.83 -2.85
N LEU A 98 6.63 -6.12 -2.70
CA LEU A 98 5.78 -6.54 -3.83
C LEU A 98 5.46 -5.36 -4.76
N GLY A 99 5.30 -4.18 -4.16
CA GLY A 99 4.96 -2.93 -4.84
C GLY A 99 4.89 -1.80 -3.83
N TYR A 100 4.55 -0.60 -4.29
CA TYR A 100 4.30 0.54 -3.42
C TYR A 100 3.32 1.53 -4.05
N LEU A 101 2.63 2.29 -3.20
CA LEU A 101 1.81 3.44 -3.57
C LEU A 101 2.51 4.74 -3.18
N THR A 102 2.11 5.84 -3.80
CA THR A 102 2.59 7.18 -3.48
C THR A 102 1.44 8.12 -3.14
N PRO A 103 0.68 7.84 -2.06
CA PRO A 103 -0.50 8.63 -1.77
C PRO A 103 -0.14 10.00 -1.21
N ARG A 104 -1.09 10.92 -1.38
CA ARG A 104 -1.06 12.23 -0.73
C ARG A 104 -2.44 12.60 -0.23
N ALA A 105 -2.45 13.48 0.76
CA ALA A 105 -3.65 13.93 1.41
C ALA A 105 -3.51 15.35 1.94
N TYR A 106 -4.60 16.10 1.90
CA TYR A 106 -4.69 17.47 2.37
C TYR A 106 -5.81 17.59 3.41
N TRP A 107 -5.51 18.30 4.49
CA TRP A 107 -6.46 18.73 5.51
C TRP A 107 -6.43 20.25 5.55
N ASP A 108 -7.58 20.84 5.85
CA ASP A 108 -7.73 22.27 6.11
C ASP A 108 -7.18 22.70 7.48
N THR A 109 -6.88 21.75 8.37
CA THR A 109 -6.18 21.95 9.62
C THR A 109 -4.73 21.45 9.56
N PRO A 110 -3.73 22.20 10.07
CA PRO A 110 -2.32 21.82 9.99
C PRO A 110 -1.97 20.58 10.83
N ASP A 111 -2.70 20.36 11.93
CA ASP A 111 -2.51 19.27 12.88
C ASP A 111 -3.87 18.60 13.15
N PRO A 112 -4.37 17.78 12.20
CA PRO A 112 -5.63 17.07 12.36
C PRO A 112 -5.55 16.09 13.53
N VAL A 113 -6.65 15.95 14.27
CA VAL A 113 -6.79 14.89 15.28
C VAL A 113 -6.70 13.54 14.57
N GLU A 114 -6.05 12.56 15.18
CA GLU A 114 -6.04 11.19 14.66
C GLU A 114 -7.47 10.69 14.44
N GLY A 115 -7.73 10.08 13.30
CA GLY A 115 -9.07 9.74 12.81
C GLY A 115 -9.70 10.77 11.87
N THR A 116 -9.14 11.98 11.73
CA THR A 116 -9.77 13.03 10.90
C THR A 116 -9.58 12.75 9.40
N PRO A 117 -10.65 12.58 8.61
CA PRO A 117 -10.53 12.38 7.17
C PRO A 117 -9.98 13.63 6.47
N PRO A 118 -9.30 13.47 5.33
CA PRO A 118 -8.78 14.60 4.56
C PRO A 118 -9.91 15.33 3.83
N VAL A 119 -9.65 16.58 3.49
CA VAL A 119 -10.50 17.33 2.55
C VAL A 119 -10.26 16.85 1.11
N CYS A 120 -9.04 16.45 0.78
CA CYS A 120 -8.69 15.96 -0.55
C CYS A 120 -7.58 14.91 -0.47
N SER A 121 -7.61 13.93 -1.36
CA SER A 121 -6.59 12.90 -1.43
C SER A 121 -6.38 12.33 -2.82
N SER A 122 -5.25 11.64 -2.98
CA SER A 122 -4.87 10.93 -4.20
C SER A 122 -4.10 9.66 -3.83
N PRO A 123 -4.42 8.50 -4.42
CA PRO A 123 -3.71 7.24 -4.19
C PRO A 123 -2.31 7.20 -4.80
N ASP A 124 -2.12 7.90 -5.92
CA ASP A 124 -0.96 7.78 -6.80
C ASP A 124 -0.16 9.08 -6.92
N SER A 125 -0.59 10.15 -6.25
CA SER A 125 -0.03 11.50 -6.37
C SER A 125 -0.17 12.15 -7.74
N MET A 126 -0.93 11.57 -8.67
CA MET A 126 -1.16 12.08 -10.01
C MET A 126 -2.53 12.74 -10.12
N VAL A 127 -3.60 12.04 -9.71
CA VAL A 127 -4.98 12.52 -9.80
C VAL A 127 -5.67 12.33 -8.45
N SER A 128 -6.39 13.35 -7.99
CA SER A 128 -7.20 13.25 -6.77
C SER A 128 -8.45 12.41 -6.99
N TYR A 129 -9.10 12.00 -5.90
CA TYR A 129 -10.43 11.39 -5.98
C TYR A 129 -11.47 12.26 -6.69
N GLU A 130 -11.35 13.58 -6.59
CA GLU A 130 -12.18 14.53 -7.33
C GLU A 130 -11.80 14.68 -8.82
N GLY A 131 -10.86 13.87 -9.34
CA GLY A 131 -10.40 13.95 -10.73
C GLY A 131 -9.46 15.12 -11.03
N LYS A 132 -8.97 15.85 -10.02
CA LYS A 132 -8.10 17.02 -10.21
C LYS A 132 -6.62 16.62 -10.27
N PRO A 133 -5.82 17.22 -11.18
CA PRO A 133 -4.40 16.90 -11.29
C PRO A 133 -3.62 17.43 -10.08
N CYS A 134 -2.94 16.52 -9.37
CA CYS A 134 -2.16 16.84 -8.17
C CYS A 134 -0.91 17.68 -8.46
N SER A 135 -0.43 17.68 -9.70
CA SER A 135 0.69 18.50 -10.18
C SER A 135 0.37 19.99 -10.25
N GLN A 136 -0.90 20.38 -10.34
CA GLN A 136 -1.35 21.78 -10.41
C GLN A 136 -2.02 22.24 -9.11
N CYS A 137 -1.94 21.43 -8.05
CA CYS A 137 -2.57 21.74 -6.78
C CYS A 137 -1.73 22.78 -6.00
N PRO A 138 -2.30 23.95 -5.61
CA PRO A 138 -1.56 24.96 -4.84
C PRO A 138 -1.12 24.44 -3.46
N PHE A 139 -1.82 23.44 -2.90
CA PHE A 139 -1.44 22.79 -1.64
C PHE A 139 -0.25 21.83 -1.78
N ASN A 140 0.21 21.55 -3.01
CA ASN A 140 1.42 20.76 -3.27
C ASN A 140 2.66 21.63 -3.53
N ASP A 141 2.54 22.96 -3.46
CA ASP A 141 3.68 23.85 -3.62
C ASP A 141 4.50 23.92 -2.33
N PHE A 142 5.82 24.07 -2.45
CA PHE A 142 6.70 24.30 -1.31
C PHE A 142 6.30 25.62 -0.62
N GLY A 143 6.13 25.59 0.70
CA GLY A 143 5.68 26.75 1.47
C GLY A 143 4.17 26.82 1.71
N SER A 144 3.38 25.98 1.04
CA SER A 144 1.91 26.03 1.15
C SER A 144 1.36 25.69 2.53
N LYS A 145 2.12 25.03 3.44
CA LYS A 145 1.64 24.68 4.78
C LYS A 145 1.31 25.91 5.63
N ASN A 146 2.24 26.86 5.71
CA ASN A 146 2.13 28.03 6.59
C ASN A 146 2.98 29.24 6.15
N GLY A 147 3.61 29.20 4.96
CA GLY A 147 4.49 30.27 4.45
C GLY A 147 5.85 30.40 5.14
N GLU A 148 5.97 29.97 6.40
CA GLU A 148 7.21 30.06 7.19
C GLU A 148 8.12 28.85 7.00
N SER A 149 7.53 27.66 6.84
CA SER A 149 8.28 26.43 6.56
C SER A 149 8.27 26.15 5.06
N GLY A 150 9.35 25.55 4.55
CA GLY A 150 9.35 25.02 3.17
C GLY A 150 8.44 23.79 2.98
N ALA A 151 7.56 23.47 3.92
CA ALA A 151 6.70 22.29 3.87
C ALA A 151 5.50 22.53 2.95
N LYS A 152 5.01 21.45 2.35
CA LYS A 152 3.76 21.42 1.58
C LYS A 152 2.57 21.17 2.52
N ALA A 153 1.43 21.78 2.23
CA ALA A 153 0.20 21.54 2.98
C ALA A 153 -0.38 20.15 2.70
N CYS A 154 -0.33 19.71 1.44
CA CYS A 154 -0.68 18.36 1.04
C CYS A 154 0.45 17.41 1.45
N LYS A 155 0.21 16.61 2.49
CA LYS A 155 1.16 15.63 3.03
C LYS A 155 1.30 14.47 2.04
N GLU A 156 2.53 14.14 1.68
CA GLU A 156 2.85 12.99 0.81
C GLU A 156 3.52 11.86 1.60
N SER A 157 3.31 10.61 1.17
CA SER A 157 3.98 9.44 1.74
C SER A 157 4.26 8.38 0.67
N VAL A 158 4.98 7.33 1.04
CA VAL A 158 5.07 6.09 0.25
C VAL A 158 4.52 4.97 1.11
N ILE A 159 3.70 4.10 0.55
CA ILE A 159 3.23 2.91 1.25
C ILE A 159 3.78 1.68 0.55
N VAL A 160 4.64 0.95 1.23
CA VAL A 160 5.28 -0.27 0.73
C VAL A 160 4.46 -1.49 1.16
N PHE A 161 4.19 -2.39 0.22
CA PHE A 161 3.64 -3.73 0.51
C PHE A 161 4.80 -4.69 0.78
N LEU A 162 5.16 -4.87 2.06
CA LEU A 162 6.28 -5.69 2.48
C LEU A 162 5.80 -7.11 2.80
N LEU A 163 6.04 -8.05 1.88
CA LEU A 163 5.80 -9.47 2.13
C LEU A 163 6.89 -10.01 3.07
N ARG A 164 6.49 -10.41 4.28
CA ARG A 164 7.39 -10.99 5.28
C ARG A 164 7.41 -12.51 5.17
N PRO A 165 8.50 -13.17 5.62
CA PRO A 165 8.52 -14.62 5.78
C PRO A 165 7.35 -15.08 6.66
N LYS A 166 6.80 -16.27 6.39
CA LYS A 166 5.68 -16.88 7.15
C LYS A 166 4.35 -16.11 7.16
N ASN A 167 4.22 -15.01 6.41
CA ASN A 167 2.96 -14.31 6.20
C ASN A 167 2.49 -14.47 4.75
N ILE A 168 1.18 -14.59 4.55
CA ILE A 168 0.57 -14.57 3.20
C ILE A 168 0.23 -13.13 2.78
N LEU A 169 -0.28 -12.31 3.72
CA LEU A 169 -0.56 -10.90 3.46
C LEU A 169 0.69 -10.05 3.68
N PRO A 170 0.97 -9.07 2.82
CA PRO A 170 2.03 -8.10 3.07
C PRO A 170 1.69 -7.15 4.23
N LEU A 171 2.71 -6.80 4.99
CA LEU A 171 2.66 -5.70 5.94
C LEU A 171 2.74 -4.36 5.18
N LEU A 172 1.85 -3.42 5.48
CA LEU A 172 1.95 -2.09 4.91
C LEU A 172 2.90 -1.24 5.73
N VAL A 173 3.90 -0.65 5.08
CA VAL A 173 4.87 0.23 5.74
C VAL A 173 4.74 1.63 5.17
N ARG A 174 4.24 2.57 5.98
CA ARG A 174 4.14 3.97 5.61
C ARG A 174 5.47 4.68 5.85
N ILE A 175 6.11 5.06 4.75
CA ILE A 175 7.32 5.86 4.74
C ILE A 175 6.92 7.34 4.68
N PRO A 176 7.28 8.16 5.68
CA PRO A 176 6.96 9.58 5.68
C PRO A 176 7.77 10.35 4.63
N VAL A 177 7.31 11.55 4.29
CA VAL A 177 7.98 12.46 3.33
C VAL A 177 9.47 12.67 3.65
N SER A 178 9.84 12.70 4.93
CA SER A 178 11.23 12.87 5.39
C SER A 178 12.17 11.76 4.92
N SER A 179 11.63 10.59 4.59
CA SER A 179 12.39 9.42 4.15
C SER A 179 12.06 8.97 2.71
N LYS A 180 11.08 9.61 2.04
CA LYS A 180 10.69 9.30 0.66
C LYS A 180 11.87 9.34 -0.31
N MET A 181 12.72 10.36 -0.22
CA MET A 181 13.91 10.45 -1.09
C MET A 181 14.96 9.37 -0.82
N ILE A 182 15.02 8.83 0.40
CA ILE A 182 15.90 7.70 0.73
C ILE A 182 15.39 6.44 0.04
N PHE A 183 14.08 6.18 0.13
CA PHE A 183 13.42 5.09 -0.59
C PHE A 183 13.61 5.19 -2.11
N LEU A 184 13.35 6.34 -2.72
CA LEU A 184 13.50 6.51 -4.17
C LEU A 184 14.95 6.37 -4.65
N LYS A 185 15.93 6.81 -3.85
CA LYS A 185 17.34 6.57 -4.15
C LYS A 185 17.69 5.08 -4.05
N TYR A 186 17.15 4.38 -3.06
CA TYR A 186 17.30 2.94 -2.93
C TYR A 186 16.75 2.21 -4.18
N THR A 187 15.51 2.51 -4.58
CA THR A 187 14.92 1.89 -5.79
C THR A 187 15.71 2.23 -7.05
N THR A 188 16.15 3.48 -7.22
CA THR A 188 16.97 3.91 -8.37
C THR A 188 18.32 3.16 -8.42
N ARG A 189 18.95 2.91 -7.28
CA ARG A 189 20.21 2.14 -7.19
C ARG A 189 20.02 0.67 -7.57
N LEU A 190 18.90 0.06 -7.18
CA LEU A 190 18.56 -1.30 -7.62
C LEU A 190 18.38 -1.34 -9.15
N LEU A 191 17.61 -0.41 -9.69
CA LEU A 191 17.37 -0.29 -11.13
C LEU A 191 18.66 -0.03 -11.92
N SER A 192 19.59 0.76 -11.36
CA SER A 192 20.90 1.01 -11.97
C SER A 192 21.75 -0.26 -12.10
N ASN A 193 21.46 -1.28 -11.29
CA ASN A 193 22.07 -2.61 -11.36
C ASN A 193 21.13 -3.65 -12.01
N MET A 194 20.12 -3.21 -12.76
CA MET A 194 19.11 -4.05 -13.41
C MET A 194 18.40 -5.03 -12.45
N THR A 195 18.33 -4.67 -11.17
CA THR A 195 17.71 -5.48 -10.12
C THR A 195 16.31 -4.97 -9.83
N SER A 196 15.32 -5.86 -9.88
CA SER A 196 13.95 -5.53 -9.53
C SER A 196 13.77 -5.45 -8.01
N ILE A 197 12.94 -4.53 -7.52
CA ILE A 197 12.68 -4.39 -6.09
C ILE A 197 11.98 -5.63 -5.48
N ASN A 198 11.27 -6.39 -6.32
CA ASN A 198 10.61 -7.64 -5.93
C ASN A 198 11.49 -8.89 -6.11
N SER A 199 12.74 -8.75 -6.57
CA SER A 199 13.69 -9.87 -6.70
C SER A 199 14.73 -9.89 -5.58
N ILE A 200 14.50 -9.14 -4.50
CA ILE A 200 15.40 -9.03 -3.35
C ILE A 200 14.63 -9.02 -2.04
N VAL A 201 15.31 -9.41 -0.97
CA VAL A 201 14.87 -9.17 0.40
C VAL A 201 15.42 -7.82 0.84
N THR A 202 14.52 -6.91 1.19
CA THR A 202 14.83 -5.58 1.72
C THR A 202 14.70 -5.59 3.24
N LYS A 203 15.70 -5.03 3.92
CA LYS A 203 15.64 -4.65 5.32
C LYS A 203 15.33 -3.17 5.43
N ILE A 204 14.38 -2.83 6.29
CA ILE A 204 13.98 -1.47 6.64
C ILE A 204 14.35 -1.26 8.11
N SER A 205 15.12 -0.22 8.40
CA SER A 205 15.51 0.16 9.77
C SER A 205 15.27 1.64 10.02
N LEU A 206 15.34 2.05 11.28
CA LEU A 206 15.15 3.44 11.69
C LEU A 206 16.44 4.04 12.26
N GLU A 207 16.75 5.25 11.83
CA GLU A 207 17.83 6.06 12.36
C GLU A 207 17.27 7.33 12.99
N LYS A 208 17.77 7.70 14.18
CA LYS A 208 17.37 8.94 14.83
C LYS A 208 17.95 10.14 14.08
N ALA A 209 17.11 11.12 13.79
CA ALA A 209 17.51 12.38 13.17
C ALA A 209 16.84 13.57 13.88
N THR A 210 17.27 14.78 13.52
CA THR A 210 16.76 16.03 14.11
C THR A 210 16.32 16.98 13.00
N SER A 211 15.15 17.60 13.14
CA SER A 211 14.64 18.60 12.19
C SER A 211 15.44 19.90 12.29
N LYS A 212 15.21 20.84 11.37
CA LYS A 212 15.82 22.19 11.45
C LYS A 212 15.46 22.91 12.76
N ASP A 213 14.27 22.61 13.31
CA ASP A 213 13.75 23.18 14.55
C ASP A 213 14.14 22.39 15.80
N GLY A 214 15.07 21.43 15.70
CA GLY A 214 15.57 20.67 16.85
C GLY A 214 14.70 19.48 17.29
N LYS A 215 13.59 19.19 16.59
CA LYS A 215 12.68 18.09 16.97
C LYS A 215 13.24 16.74 16.50
N PRO A 216 13.35 15.72 17.37
CA PRO A 216 13.80 14.40 16.98
C PRO A 216 12.73 13.67 16.14
N TYR A 217 13.16 12.91 15.15
CA TYR A 217 12.30 12.05 14.32
C TYR A 217 13.07 10.81 13.83
N ALA A 218 12.33 9.81 13.36
CA ALA A 218 12.90 8.60 12.78
C ALA A 218 13.06 8.74 11.26
N LYS A 219 14.25 8.44 10.74
CA LYS A 219 14.52 8.29 9.30
C LYS A 219 14.56 6.82 8.93
N TYR A 220 13.88 6.46 7.86
CA TYR A 220 13.90 5.11 7.33
C TYR A 220 15.17 4.90 6.51
N GLN A 221 15.82 3.75 6.73
CA GLN A 221 16.95 3.27 5.96
C GLN A 221 16.60 1.94 5.29
N PHE A 222 17.08 1.76 4.06
CA PHE A 222 16.78 0.61 3.22
C PHE A 222 18.06 -0.09 2.79
N GLU A 223 18.10 -1.40 2.94
CA GLU A 223 19.24 -2.24 2.59
C GLU A 223 18.77 -3.50 1.86
N SER A 224 19.44 -3.84 0.75
CA SER A 224 19.23 -5.11 0.06
C SER A 224 20.07 -6.18 0.78
N VAL A 225 19.45 -7.02 1.59
CA VAL A 225 20.15 -7.99 2.44
C VAL A 225 20.37 -9.35 1.76
N ARG A 226 19.55 -9.68 0.75
CA ARG A 226 19.66 -10.94 -0.01
C ARG A 226 19.01 -10.80 -1.38
N THR A 227 19.67 -11.26 -2.43
CA THR A 227 19.02 -11.47 -3.74
C THR A 227 18.25 -12.79 -3.73
N LEU A 228 17.02 -12.77 -4.23
CA LEU A 228 16.23 -14.00 -4.38
C LEU A 228 16.87 -14.90 -5.44
N ASN A 229 16.78 -16.21 -5.24
CA ASN A 229 17.14 -17.12 -6.33
C ASN A 229 16.10 -17.03 -7.46
N LEU A 230 16.39 -17.65 -8.61
CA LEU A 230 15.53 -17.53 -9.80
C LEU A 230 14.09 -17.99 -9.53
N GLU A 231 13.91 -19.08 -8.80
CA GLU A 231 12.60 -19.64 -8.48
C GLU A 231 11.83 -18.70 -7.56
N GLU A 232 12.42 -18.28 -6.44
CA GLU A 232 11.84 -17.31 -5.51
C GLU A 232 11.46 -16.00 -6.19
N ALA A 233 12.32 -15.49 -7.09
CA ALA A 233 12.06 -14.25 -7.82
C ALA A 233 10.85 -14.38 -8.77
N VAL A 234 10.69 -15.54 -9.42
CA VAL A 234 9.52 -15.83 -10.27
C VAL A 234 8.25 -15.86 -9.42
N HIS A 235 8.25 -16.57 -8.30
CA HIS A 235 7.09 -16.61 -7.39
C HIS A 235 6.78 -15.24 -6.78
N ALA A 236 7.79 -14.49 -6.33
CA ALA A 236 7.60 -13.16 -5.77
C ALA A 236 6.95 -12.20 -6.76
N LYS A 237 7.41 -12.24 -8.02
CA LYS A 237 6.87 -11.41 -9.10
C LYS A 237 5.43 -11.80 -9.43
N GLU A 238 5.13 -13.09 -9.55
CA GLU A 238 3.79 -13.55 -9.88
C GLU A 238 2.80 -13.29 -8.73
N PHE A 239 3.17 -13.66 -7.51
CA PHE A 239 2.37 -13.38 -6.32
C PHE A 239 2.10 -11.88 -6.18
N GLY A 240 3.14 -11.04 -6.33
CA GLY A 240 3.00 -9.58 -6.27
C GLY A 240 2.06 -9.04 -7.35
N LYS A 241 2.13 -9.53 -8.58
CA LYS A 241 1.21 -9.15 -9.66
C LYS A 241 -0.23 -9.52 -9.32
N GLN A 242 -0.50 -10.78 -8.98
CA GLN A 242 -1.85 -11.26 -8.68
C GLN A 242 -2.43 -10.57 -7.44
N PHE A 243 -1.60 -10.37 -6.41
CA PHE A 243 -1.99 -9.63 -5.21
C PHE A 243 -2.39 -8.19 -5.52
N MET A 244 -1.58 -7.46 -6.30
CA MET A 244 -1.87 -6.08 -6.67
C MET A 244 -3.11 -5.96 -7.58
N GLU A 245 -3.36 -6.94 -8.44
CA GLU A 245 -4.59 -7.00 -9.23
C GLU A 245 -5.82 -7.15 -8.32
N ILE A 246 -5.80 -8.09 -7.36
CA ILE A 246 -6.87 -8.25 -6.38
C ILE A 246 -7.06 -6.96 -5.57
N PHE A 247 -5.97 -6.37 -5.09
CA PHE A 247 -5.99 -5.13 -4.31
C PHE A 247 -6.59 -3.95 -5.10
N ASN A 248 -6.25 -3.81 -6.39
CA ASN A 248 -6.73 -2.71 -7.23
C ASN A 248 -8.16 -2.90 -7.77
N THR A 249 -8.69 -4.13 -7.83
CA THR A 249 -10.09 -4.39 -8.26
C THR A 249 -11.14 -3.93 -7.25
N VAL A 250 -10.72 -3.67 -6.03
CA VAL A 250 -11.53 -3.02 -5.01
C VAL A 250 -11.52 -1.53 -5.35
N GLU A 251 -12.67 -0.92 -5.66
CA GLU A 251 -12.79 0.55 -5.69
C GLU A 251 -12.14 1.07 -4.43
N ILE A 252 -11.02 1.79 -4.58
CA ILE A 252 -10.17 2.10 -3.45
C ILE A 252 -10.90 3.16 -2.62
N ASP A 253 -11.79 2.73 -1.74
CA ASP A 253 -12.40 3.54 -0.68
C ASP A 253 -11.31 3.76 0.37
N ILE A 254 -10.51 4.80 0.11
CA ILE A 254 -9.29 5.14 0.82
C ILE A 254 -9.56 5.95 2.10
N GLU A 255 -10.81 6.23 2.46
CA GLU A 255 -11.17 6.96 3.69
C GLU A 255 -10.28 6.60 4.90
N PRO A 256 -9.98 5.32 5.20
CA PRO A 256 -9.11 4.95 6.32
C PRO A 256 -7.60 5.04 6.04
N MET A 257 -7.11 5.08 4.79
CA MET A 257 -5.67 5.31 4.56
C MET A 257 -5.22 6.70 5.00
N ILE A 258 -6.17 7.57 5.33
CA ILE A 258 -5.88 8.99 5.51
C ILE A 258 -6.26 9.44 6.91
N GLN A 259 -7.18 8.78 7.58
CA GLN A 259 -7.57 9.07 8.95
C GLN A 259 -6.39 9.16 9.94
N GLU A 260 -5.23 8.56 9.66
CA GLU A 260 -4.14 8.46 10.63
C GLU A 260 -2.89 9.30 10.30
N ALA A 261 -3.02 10.35 9.48
CA ALA A 261 -1.90 11.22 9.10
C ALA A 261 -1.64 12.41 10.05
N GLY A 262 -1.97 12.24 11.34
CA GLY A 262 -1.52 13.12 12.42
C GLY A 262 0.00 13.13 12.51
#